data_AF-A0A4Y2E878-F1
#
_entry.id   AF-A0A4Y2E878-F1
#
_cell.length_a   1.000
_cell.length_b   1.000
_cell.length_c   1.000
_cell.angle_alpha   90.00
_cell.angle_beta   90.00
_cell.angle_gamma   90.00
#
_symmetry.space_group_name_H-M   'P 1'
#
loop_
_entity.id
_entity.type
_entity.pdbx_description
1 polymer ?
#
loop_
_entity_poly.entity_id
_entity_poly.type
_entity_poly.pdbx_seq_one_letter_code
_entity_poly.pdbx_strand_id
1 'polypeptide(L)'
;SDFKTAVEIADRIQTSQSILTPNINSVSDSAHINDFAKLLKSTTETFTKSLELVTQQLQALNTRVDEVQKSRQSPPPQRQNKNRVTCFHCNKQGHYANECRRKLAERRQNDTRNSGRYSYGRGAYGNNNMERRNPN
;
A
#
# COMPACT_ATOMS: atom_id res chain seq x y z
N SER A 1 -4.68 32.04 45.43
CA SER A 1 -4.48 31.93 43.97
C SER A 1 -5.80 32.02 43.20
N ASP A 2 -6.90 32.34 43.87
CA ASP A 2 -8.27 32.12 43.38
C ASP A 2 -8.85 33.33 42.64
N PHE A 3 -8.40 34.55 42.96
CA PHE A 3 -8.89 35.77 42.32
C PHE A 3 -8.46 35.88 40.85
N LYS A 4 -7.20 35.54 40.54
CA LYS A 4 -6.68 35.56 39.17
C LYS A 4 -7.43 34.56 38.28
N THR A 5 -7.71 33.38 38.81
CA THR A 5 -8.49 32.35 38.14
C THR A 5 -9.94 32.79 37.94
N ALA A 6 -10.55 33.47 38.91
CA ALA A 6 -11.90 34.01 38.78
C ALA A 6 -11.99 35.09 37.66
N VAL A 7 -10.99 35.96 37.55
CA VAL A 7 -10.91 36.98 36.48
C VAL A 7 -10.77 36.33 35.10
N GLU A 8 -9.91 35.32 34.98
CA GLU A 8 -9.71 34.59 33.71
C GLU A 8 -10.95 33.80 33.30
N ILE A 9 -11.68 33.23 34.27
CA ILE A 9 -12.97 32.59 34.02
C ILE A 9 -14.01 33.62 33.57
N ALA A 10 -14.08 34.78 34.22
CA ALA A 10 -15.00 35.85 33.84
C ALA A 10 -14.72 36.36 32.41
N ASP A 11 -13.46 36.56 32.06
CA ASP A 11 -13.04 37.00 30.72
C ASP A 11 -13.41 35.97 29.63
N ARG A 12 -13.21 34.69 29.92
CA ARG A 12 -13.63 33.59 29.04
C ARG A 12 -15.15 33.52 28.88
N ILE A 13 -15.90 33.74 29.95
CA ILE A 13 -17.37 33.75 29.91
C ILE A 13 -17.87 34.94 29.08
N GLN A 14 -17.33 36.14 29.28
CA GLN A 14 -17.69 37.34 28.52
C GLN A 14 -17.35 37.20 27.04
N THR A 15 -16.19 36.65 26.72
CA THR A 15 -15.79 36.34 25.34
C THR A 15 -16.75 35.33 24.70
N SER A 16 -17.13 34.29 25.44
CA SER A 16 -18.08 33.28 24.96
C SER A 16 -19.47 33.86 24.70
N GLN A 17 -19.97 34.75 25.58
CA GLN A 17 -21.26 35.42 25.40
C GLN A 17 -21.27 36.33 24.16
N SER A 18 -20.15 37.01 23.89
CA SER A 18 -20.00 37.90 22.73
C SER A 18 -20.08 37.15 21.38
N ILE A 19 -19.68 35.87 21.37
CA ILE A 19 -19.76 34.98 20.20
C ILE A 19 -21.18 34.42 20.01
N LEU A 20 -21.89 34.16 21.11
CA LEU A 20 -23.22 33.54 21.08
C LEU A 20 -24.35 34.54 20.77
N THR A 21 -24.18 35.81 21.12
CA THR A 21 -25.14 36.88 20.80
C THR A 21 -24.43 38.06 20.15
N PRO A 22 -24.06 37.97 18.86
CA PRO A 22 -23.48 39.11 18.17
C PRO A 22 -24.52 40.23 18.10
N ASN A 23 -24.14 41.41 18.59
CA ASN A 23 -24.95 42.61 18.42
C ASN A 23 -24.96 43.01 16.94
N ILE A 24 -26.05 42.71 16.23
CA ILE A 24 -26.22 42.98 14.79
C ILE A 24 -26.18 44.49 14.47
N ASN A 25 -26.29 45.37 15.46
CA ASN A 25 -26.20 46.83 15.23
C ASN A 25 -24.75 47.36 15.18
N SER A 26 -23.71 46.54 15.40
CA SER A 26 -22.31 47.00 15.28
C SER A 26 -21.67 46.75 13.91
N VAL A 27 -22.36 46.05 12.99
CA VAL A 27 -21.89 45.86 11.60
C VAL A 27 -22.24 47.08 10.76
N SER A 28 -21.57 48.20 11.00
CA SER A 28 -21.63 49.37 10.10
C SER A 28 -20.25 49.88 9.66
N ASP A 29 -19.17 49.19 10.02
CA ASP A 29 -17.84 49.51 9.48
C ASP A 29 -17.52 48.64 8.26
N SER A 30 -17.44 49.26 7.08
CA SER A 30 -17.07 48.64 5.79
C SER A 30 -15.78 47.79 5.83
N ALA A 31 -14.91 48.00 6.83
CA ALA A 31 -13.72 47.17 7.06
C ALA A 31 -14.09 45.70 7.38
N HIS A 32 -15.07 45.48 8.27
CA HIS A 32 -15.48 44.14 8.68
C HIS A 32 -16.23 43.35 7.61
N ILE A 33 -16.93 44.04 6.71
CA ILE A 33 -17.60 43.41 5.55
C ILE A 33 -16.56 42.83 4.58
N ASN A 34 -15.44 43.54 4.37
CA ASN A 34 -14.34 43.06 3.53
C ASN A 34 -13.62 41.85 4.15
N ASP A 35 -13.44 41.83 5.47
CA ASP A 35 -12.83 40.70 6.17
C ASP A 35 -13.71 39.46 6.14
N PHE A 36 -15.03 39.60 6.33
CA PHE A 36 -15.97 38.49 6.22
C PHE A 36 -16.04 37.94 4.79
N ALA A 37 -16.05 38.81 3.78
CA ALA A 37 -16.00 38.39 2.38
C ALA A 37 -14.70 37.63 2.05
N LYS A 38 -13.56 38.07 2.62
CA LYS A 38 -12.27 37.37 2.47
C LYS A 38 -12.28 36.01 3.17
N LEU A 39 -12.86 35.93 4.36
CA LEU A 39 -13.06 34.67 5.09
C LEU A 39 -13.91 33.70 4.27
N LEU A 40 -15.08 34.14 3.78
CA LEU A 40 -15.96 33.31 2.94
C LEU A 40 -15.27 32.81 1.67
N LYS A 41 -14.50 33.66 0.99
CA LYS A 41 -13.70 33.25 -0.17
C LYS A 41 -12.68 32.18 0.22
N SER A 42 -11.90 32.41 1.27
CA SER A 42 -10.90 31.45 1.74
C SER A 42 -11.51 30.10 2.17
N THR A 43 -12.67 30.14 2.83
CA THR A 43 -13.43 28.96 3.24
C THR A 43 -13.95 28.20 2.02
N THR A 44 -14.52 28.92 1.04
CA THR A 44 -15.00 28.32 -0.21
C THR A 44 -13.87 27.71 -1.02
N GLU A 45 -12.72 28.38 -1.11
CA GLU A 45 -11.50 27.86 -1.74
C GLU A 45 -10.96 26.61 -1.05
N THR A 46 -11.05 26.56 0.27
CA THR A 46 -10.66 25.38 1.05
C THR A 46 -11.59 24.22 0.75
N PHE A 47 -12.90 24.47 0.70
CA PHE A 47 -13.88 23.46 0.34
C PHE A 47 -13.69 22.95 -1.08
N THR A 48 -13.50 23.82 -2.07
CA THR A 48 -13.26 23.39 -3.46
C THR A 48 -12.00 22.54 -3.57
N LYS A 49 -10.90 22.94 -2.94
CA LYS A 49 -9.67 22.12 -2.89
C LYS A 49 -9.91 20.77 -2.22
N SER A 50 -10.64 20.74 -1.11
CA SER A 50 -10.96 19.50 -0.42
C SER A 50 -11.82 18.57 -1.28
N LEU A 51 -12.80 19.11 -1.99
CA LEU A 51 -13.70 18.36 -2.87
C LEU A 51 -12.94 17.83 -4.10
N GLU A 52 -12.04 18.62 -4.65
CA GLU A 52 -11.18 18.21 -5.76
C GLU A 52 -10.27 17.06 -5.35
N LEU A 53 -9.64 17.14 -4.18
CA LEU A 53 -8.80 16.06 -3.65
C LEU A 53 -9.61 14.77 -3.42
N VAL A 54 -10.80 14.86 -2.85
CA VAL A 54 -11.69 13.70 -2.65
C VAL A 54 -12.08 13.09 -3.99
N THR A 55 -12.35 13.92 -5.00
CA THR A 55 -12.69 13.47 -6.35
C THR A 55 -11.52 12.75 -7.00
N GLN A 56 -10.30 13.29 -6.89
CA GLN A 56 -9.08 12.64 -7.38
C GLN A 56 -8.83 11.29 -6.69
N GLN A 57 -9.03 11.22 -5.38
CA GLN A 57 -8.91 9.97 -4.62
C GLN A 57 -9.93 8.93 -5.11
N LEU A 58 -11.18 9.34 -5.34
CA LEU A 58 -12.23 8.43 -5.83
C LEU A 58 -11.91 7.90 -7.25
N GLN A 59 -11.43 8.76 -8.15
CA GLN A 59 -11.00 8.34 -9.49
C GLN A 59 -9.86 7.31 -9.43
N ALA A 60 -8.84 7.59 -8.61
CA ALA A 60 -7.72 6.66 -8.43
C ALA A 60 -8.16 5.30 -7.85
N LEU A 61 -9.17 5.30 -6.96
CA LEU A 61 -9.74 4.06 -6.43
C LEU A 61 -10.49 3.27 -7.50
N ASN A 62 -11.32 3.92 -8.33
CA ASN A 62 -12.02 3.24 -9.43
C ASN A 62 -11.03 2.55 -10.39
N THR A 63 -9.95 3.23 -10.79
CA THR A 63 -8.92 2.64 -11.65
C THR A 63 -8.29 1.39 -11.03
N ARG A 64 -7.95 1.44 -9.73
CA ARG A 64 -7.39 0.28 -9.03
C ARG A 64 -8.39 -0.86 -8.94
N VAL A 65 -9.67 -0.56 -8.73
CA VAL A 65 -10.74 -1.57 -8.73
C VAL A 65 -10.86 -2.24 -10.10
N ASP A 66 -10.81 -1.47 -11.19
CA ASP A 66 -10.86 -2.01 -12.55
C ASP A 66 -9.68 -2.93 -12.86
N GLU A 67 -8.46 -2.56 -12.44
CA GLU A 67 -7.27 -3.41 -12.59
C GLU A 67 -7.41 -4.73 -11.82
N VAL A 68 -7.90 -4.68 -10.59
CA VAL A 68 -8.15 -5.86 -9.77
C VAL A 68 -9.24 -6.74 -10.40
N GLN A 69 -10.33 -6.16 -10.89
CA GLN A 69 -11.38 -6.91 -11.58
C GLN A 69 -10.88 -7.56 -12.87
N LYS A 70 -10.09 -6.85 -13.67
CA LYS A 70 -9.46 -7.38 -14.89
C LYS A 70 -8.54 -8.57 -14.59
N SER A 71 -7.79 -8.51 -13.50
CA SER A 71 -6.93 -9.63 -13.06
C SER A 71 -7.73 -10.87 -12.60
N ARG A 72 -8.96 -10.67 -12.10
CA ARG A 72 -9.86 -11.77 -11.69
C ARG A 72 -10.61 -12.39 -12.87
N GLN A 73 -10.88 -11.61 -13.91
CA GLN A 73 -11.64 -12.03 -15.09
C GLN A 73 -10.77 -12.53 -16.24
N SER A 74 -9.45 -12.28 -16.21
CA SER A 74 -8.55 -12.93 -17.14
C SER A 74 -8.66 -14.45 -16.99
N PRO A 75 -8.98 -15.20 -18.06
CA PRO A 75 -8.98 -16.64 -18.02
C PRO A 75 -7.63 -17.11 -17.47
N PRO A 76 -7.59 -18.16 -16.62
CA PRO A 76 -6.32 -18.71 -16.18
C PRO A 76 -5.46 -18.99 -17.42
N PRO A 77 -4.14 -18.70 -17.39
CA PRO A 77 -3.28 -18.90 -18.56
C PRO A 77 -3.51 -20.32 -19.04
N GLN A 78 -4.10 -20.43 -20.22
CA GLN A 78 -4.55 -21.69 -20.78
C GLN A 78 -3.34 -22.60 -20.76
N ARG A 79 -3.39 -23.67 -19.93
CA ARG A 79 -2.28 -24.60 -19.78
C ARG A 79 -1.96 -25.11 -21.18
N GLN A 80 -0.94 -24.52 -21.80
CA GLN A 80 -0.54 -24.92 -23.14
C GLN A 80 -0.24 -26.41 -23.06
N ASN A 81 -0.87 -27.18 -23.93
CA ASN A 81 -0.87 -28.63 -23.86
C ASN A 81 0.55 -29.12 -24.22
N LYS A 82 1.44 -29.14 -23.22
CA LYS A 82 2.87 -29.48 -23.36
C LYS A 82 3.08 -30.91 -23.91
N ASN A 83 2.03 -31.72 -23.98
CA ASN A 83 2.03 -33.05 -24.58
C ASN A 83 2.49 -33.06 -26.05
N ARG A 84 2.34 -31.95 -26.79
CA ARG A 84 2.87 -31.85 -28.16
C ARG A 84 4.34 -31.41 -28.24
N VAL A 85 4.93 -30.99 -27.12
CA VAL A 85 6.31 -30.51 -27.06
C VAL A 85 7.25 -31.68 -26.85
N THR A 86 8.11 -31.94 -27.83
CA THR A 86 9.18 -32.95 -27.73
C THR A 86 10.48 -32.30 -27.27
N CYS A 87 11.10 -32.87 -26.24
CA CYS A 87 12.36 -32.39 -25.70
C CYS A 87 13.53 -32.71 -26.65
N PHE A 88 14.27 -31.70 -27.13
CA PHE A 88 15.45 -31.89 -27.99
C PHE A 88 16.63 -32.62 -27.34
N HIS A 89 16.64 -32.75 -26.01
CA HIS A 89 17.72 -33.44 -25.30
C HIS A 89 17.41 -34.92 -25.07
N CYS A 90 16.14 -35.31 -24.86
CA CYS A 90 15.77 -36.70 -24.56
C CYS A 90 14.69 -37.32 -25.43
N ASN A 91 14.19 -36.57 -26.40
CA ASN A 91 13.17 -36.94 -27.37
C ASN A 91 11.85 -37.43 -26.76
N LYS A 92 11.61 -37.15 -25.48
CA LYS A 92 10.33 -37.41 -24.80
C LYS A 92 9.41 -36.19 -24.86
N GLN A 93 8.11 -36.44 -24.95
CA GLN A 93 7.08 -35.40 -24.97
C GLN A 93 6.80 -34.83 -23.56
N GLY A 94 6.08 -33.70 -23.49
CA GLY A 94 5.58 -33.14 -22.23
C GLY A 94 6.45 -32.05 -21.59
N HIS A 95 7.66 -31.79 -22.13
CA HIS A 95 8.59 -30.80 -21.56
C HIS A 95 9.58 -30.26 -22.59
N TYR A 96 10.08 -29.05 -22.35
CA TYR A 96 11.15 -28.45 -23.15
C TYR A 96 12.53 -28.93 -22.71
N ALA A 97 13.55 -28.78 -23.57
CA ALA A 97 14.94 -29.13 -23.23
C ALA A 97 15.46 -28.42 -21.97
N ASN A 98 14.93 -27.24 -21.64
CA ASN A 98 15.28 -26.49 -20.42
C ASN A 98 14.68 -27.11 -19.14
N GLU A 99 13.53 -27.77 -19.26
CA GLU A 99 12.82 -28.47 -18.16
C GLU A 99 13.20 -29.96 -18.09
N CYS A 100 14.18 -30.42 -18.87
CA CYS A 100 14.53 -31.83 -18.95
C CYS A 100 15.22 -32.33 -17.66
N ARG A 101 14.58 -33.28 -16.97
CA ARG A 101 15.11 -33.88 -15.74
C ARG A 101 16.48 -34.51 -15.93
N ARG A 102 16.73 -35.14 -17.09
CA ARG A 102 18.03 -35.74 -17.40
C ARG A 102 19.14 -34.69 -17.54
N LYS A 103 18.89 -33.62 -18.31
CA LYS A 103 19.81 -32.48 -18.43
C LYS A 103 20.06 -31.78 -17.08
N LEU A 104 19.05 -31.69 -16.22
CA LEU A 104 19.18 -31.14 -14.87
C LEU A 104 20.02 -32.05 -13.95
N ALA A 105 19.83 -33.37 -14.04
CA ALA A 105 20.63 -34.34 -13.29
C ALA A 105 22.10 -34.35 -13.73
N GLU A 106 22.37 -34.31 -15.05
CA GLU A 106 23.73 -34.22 -15.61
C GLU A 106 24.45 -32.95 -15.16
N ARG A 107 23.77 -31.79 -15.17
CA ARG A 107 24.34 -30.55 -14.64
C ARG A 107 24.73 -30.67 -13.17
N ARG A 108 23.81 -31.18 -12.34
CA ARG A 108 24.09 -31.40 -10.91
C ARG A 108 25.26 -32.35 -10.67
N GLN A 109 25.39 -33.42 -11.45
CA GLN A 109 26.52 -34.34 -11.35
C GLN A 109 27.84 -33.66 -11.72
N ASN A 110 27.84 -32.80 -12.74
CA ASN A 110 29.02 -32.02 -13.11
C ASN A 110 29.38 -30.98 -12.04
N ASP A 111 28.39 -30.35 -11.40
CA ASP A 111 28.62 -29.43 -10.27
C ASP A 111 29.23 -30.15 -9.06
N THR A 112 28.77 -31.37 -8.73
CA THR A 112 29.38 -32.20 -7.67
C THR A 112 30.80 -32.66 -8.03
N ARG A 113 31.08 -32.95 -9.31
CA ARG A 113 32.43 -33.31 -9.75
C ARG A 113 33.37 -32.10 -9.77
N ASN A 114 32.87 -30.92 -10.09
CA ASN A 114 33.66 -29.69 -10.14
C ASN A 114 33.91 -29.09 -8.74
N SER A 115 33.00 -29.30 -7.79
CA SER A 115 33.18 -28.88 -6.38
C SER A 115 34.25 -29.67 -5.63
N GLY A 116 34.72 -30.80 -6.18
CA GLY A 116 35.87 -31.55 -5.65
C GLY A 116 37.23 -30.87 -5.84
N ARG A 117 37.33 -29.76 -6.59
CA ARG A 117 38.59 -29.02 -6.81
C ARG A 117 38.80 -27.79 -5.94
N TYR A 118 37.80 -27.36 -5.17
CA TYR A 118 37.88 -26.13 -4.38
C TYR A 118 37.47 -26.39 -2.92
N SER A 119 38.00 -27.47 -2.34
CA SER A 119 37.87 -27.74 -0.91
C SER A 119 39.01 -27.05 -0.15
N TYR A 120 38.87 -25.74 0.06
CA TYR A 120 39.53 -25.05 1.16
C TYR A 120 38.60 -23.95 1.69
N GLY A 121 37.88 -24.28 2.76
CA GLY A 121 37.47 -23.31 3.77
C GLY A 121 35.97 -23.05 3.91
N ARG A 122 35.50 -23.28 5.15
CA ARG A 122 34.32 -22.70 5.83
C ARG A 122 32.95 -23.37 5.66
N GLY A 123 32.61 -24.13 6.72
CA GLY A 123 31.49 -23.74 7.59
C GLY A 123 30.15 -24.41 7.32
N ALA A 124 30.00 -25.64 7.81
CA ALA A 124 28.72 -26.33 7.89
C ALA A 124 27.89 -25.77 9.08
N TYR A 125 26.86 -24.99 8.80
CA TYR A 125 25.76 -24.76 9.75
C TYR A 125 24.70 -25.82 9.48
N GLY A 126 24.58 -26.75 10.42
CA GLY A 126 23.70 -27.91 10.35
C GLY A 126 22.23 -27.54 10.17
N ASN A 127 21.59 -28.24 9.24
CA ASN A 127 20.15 -28.39 9.12
C ASN A 127 19.61 -29.06 10.40
N ASN A 128 18.70 -28.40 11.11
CA ASN A 128 17.84 -29.06 12.10
C ASN A 128 16.40 -28.63 11.85
N ASN A 129 15.66 -29.42 11.08
CA ASN A 129 14.20 -29.28 11.05
C ASN A 129 13.51 -30.61 10.68
N MET A 130 13.80 -31.66 11.45
CA MET A 130 13.08 -32.92 11.38
C MET A 130 12.34 -33.17 12.70
N GLU A 131 11.02 -33.37 12.55
CA GLU A 131 10.11 -34.11 13.43
C GLU A 131 9.60 -33.43 14.71
N ARG A 132 8.54 -32.62 14.54
CA ARG A 132 7.45 -32.60 15.53
C ARG A 132 6.50 -33.78 15.26
N ARG A 133 6.81 -34.93 15.84
CA ARG A 133 5.79 -35.95 16.16
C ARG A 133 5.39 -35.76 17.62
N ASN A 134 4.17 -35.32 17.85
CA ASN A 134 3.58 -35.25 19.18
C ASN A 134 2.90 -36.59 19.51
N PRO A 135 3.24 -37.26 20.62
CA PRO A 135 2.47 -38.36 21.16
C PRO A 135 1.48 -37.87 22.23
N ASN A 136 0.35 -38.60 22.31
CA ASN A 136 -0.83 -38.46 23.17
C ASN A 136 -1.80 -37.32 22.86
#